data_AF-A0A963EZA6-F1
#
_entry.id   AF-A0A963EZA6-F1
#
_cell.length_a   1.000
_cell.length_b   1.000
_cell.length_c   1.000
_cell.angle_alpha   90.00
_cell.angle_beta   90.00
_cell.angle_gamma   90.00
#
_symmetry.space_group_name_H-M   'P 1'
#
loop_
_entity.id
_entity.type
_entity.pdbx_description
1 polymer ?
#
loop_
_entity_poly.entity_id
_entity_poly.type
_entity_poly.pdbx_seq_one_letter_code
_entity_poly.pdbx_strand_id
1 'polypeptide(L)'
;MSLNSASKVIVGMSGGVDSSVAALLLLEQGYRVEGLFMKNWEEDDGTEYCTAKQDFADAQAVADSLGIALHGANFAAEYWDNVFAHFLAEYRAGRTPNPDILCNREIKFKAFLEYAQLLGADYIATGHYARRGASAGQGTLLKGLDDNKDQSYFLHAVGHRELEQTLFPLGELPKPEVRRLAAQHQLATARKKDSTGICFIGERRFRDFLQQYLPAQPGEIHSLQGEYLGQHSGLMYHTIGQRQGLGIGGLANHDDAPWYVVDKDLAHNVLLVAQGNDHPALFKSSLYTGAPLWVAGAAPELPLPCRAKVRYRQPDQACSIQPSGDGLRVLFEQPQRAVTPGQSVVFYQGERCLGGAVIERAAP
;
A
#
# COMPACT_ATOMS: atom_id res chain seq x y z
N MET A 1 38.67 -8.03 1.12
CA MET A 1 37.27 -8.48 1.30
C MET A 1 36.47 -7.26 1.69
N SER A 2 35.34 -6.98 1.02
CA SER A 2 34.45 -5.88 1.41
C SER A 2 33.99 -6.11 2.87
N LEU A 3 33.87 -5.03 3.67
CA LEU A 3 33.30 -5.09 5.02
C LEU A 3 31.91 -5.76 5.03
N ASN A 4 31.19 -5.67 3.91
CA ASN A 4 29.84 -6.24 3.76
C ASN A 4 29.83 -7.75 3.47
N SER A 5 30.98 -8.34 3.11
CA SER A 5 31.05 -9.76 2.73
C SER A 5 30.86 -10.74 3.89
N ALA A 6 30.83 -10.23 5.12
CA ALA A 6 30.47 -10.99 6.31
C ALA A 6 28.95 -11.07 6.52
N SER A 7 28.17 -10.16 5.95
CA SER A 7 26.73 -10.03 6.20
C SER A 7 25.91 -10.73 5.12
N LYS A 8 24.99 -11.60 5.55
CA LYS A 8 24.04 -12.29 4.69
C LYS A 8 22.75 -11.50 4.55
N VAL A 9 22.29 -11.31 3.31
CA VAL A 9 21.06 -10.59 2.98
C VAL A 9 20.13 -11.48 2.18
N ILE A 10 18.90 -11.63 2.64
CA ILE A 10 17.84 -12.31 1.89
C ILE A 10 16.99 -11.26 1.19
N VAL A 11 16.94 -11.29 -0.13
CA VAL A 11 16.15 -10.36 -0.95
C VAL A 11 14.80 -11.00 -1.26
N GLY A 12 13.71 -10.33 -0.90
CA GLY A 12 12.37 -10.73 -1.34
C GLY A 12 12.23 -10.53 -2.86
N MET A 13 12.22 -11.62 -3.62
CA MET A 13 12.16 -11.63 -5.08
C MET A 13 10.77 -11.98 -5.57
N SER A 14 10.02 -11.00 -6.09
CA SER A 14 8.64 -11.19 -6.56
C SER A 14 8.54 -11.55 -8.05
N GLY A 15 9.66 -11.83 -8.71
CA GLY A 15 9.72 -11.94 -10.17
C GLY A 15 9.59 -10.60 -10.90
N GLY A 16 9.69 -9.47 -10.20
CA GLY A 16 9.64 -8.12 -10.76
C GLY A 16 11.03 -7.48 -10.92
N VAL A 17 11.13 -6.49 -11.81
CA VAL A 17 12.39 -5.77 -12.11
C VAL A 17 13.02 -5.10 -10.88
N ASP A 18 12.18 -4.60 -9.98
CA ASP A 18 12.62 -3.87 -8.79
C ASP A 18 13.41 -4.79 -7.84
N SER A 19 12.84 -5.95 -7.49
CA SER A 19 13.55 -6.93 -6.66
C SER A 19 14.80 -7.50 -7.33
N SER A 20 14.78 -7.65 -8.67
CA SER A 20 15.94 -8.11 -9.44
C SER A 20 17.12 -7.14 -9.33
N VAL A 21 16.87 -5.84 -9.52
CA VAL A 21 17.90 -4.81 -9.40
C VAL A 21 18.32 -4.60 -7.95
N ALA A 22 17.41 -4.74 -6.99
CA ALA A 22 17.77 -4.70 -5.57
C ALA A 22 18.80 -5.79 -5.21
N ALA A 23 18.61 -7.02 -5.69
CA ALA A 23 19.57 -8.11 -5.50
C ALA A 23 20.92 -7.82 -6.19
N LEU A 24 20.89 -7.33 -7.43
CA LEU A 24 22.09 -6.91 -8.17
C LEU A 24 22.91 -5.87 -7.40
N LEU A 25 22.26 -4.79 -6.93
CA LEU A 25 22.94 -3.70 -6.23
C LEU A 25 23.59 -4.17 -4.92
N LEU A 26 22.95 -5.10 -4.21
CA LEU A 26 23.52 -5.66 -2.98
C LEU A 26 24.72 -6.57 -3.26
N LEU A 27 24.72 -7.32 -4.37
CA LEU A 27 25.89 -8.07 -4.81
C LEU A 27 27.06 -7.13 -5.15
N GLU A 28 26.79 -6.04 -5.87
CA GLU A 28 27.81 -5.03 -6.20
C GLU A 28 28.38 -4.34 -4.96
N GLN A 29 27.57 -4.15 -3.92
CA GLN A 29 28.00 -3.65 -2.60
C GLN A 29 28.79 -4.69 -1.78
N GLY A 30 28.87 -5.93 -2.25
CA GLY A 30 29.68 -7.00 -1.69
C GLY A 30 29.02 -7.79 -0.56
N TYR A 31 27.69 -7.77 -0.44
CA TYR A 31 26.95 -8.63 0.49
C TYR A 31 26.92 -10.10 0.04
N ARG A 32 26.68 -11.02 0.97
CA ARG A 32 26.27 -12.39 0.62
C ARG A 32 24.77 -12.40 0.36
N VAL A 33 24.39 -12.42 -0.92
CA VAL A 33 22.99 -12.29 -1.33
C VAL A 33 22.39 -13.65 -1.68
N GLU A 34 21.20 -13.91 -1.15
CA GLU A 34 20.32 -15.00 -1.57
C GLU A 34 18.91 -14.41 -1.78
N GLY A 35 18.09 -15.03 -2.62
CA GLY A 35 16.72 -14.63 -2.90
C GLY A 35 15.70 -15.47 -2.14
N LEU A 36 14.54 -14.90 -1.83
CA LEU A 36 13.36 -15.63 -1.37
C LEU A 36 12.14 -15.24 -2.22
N PHE A 37 11.52 -16.22 -2.87
CA PHE A 37 10.21 -16.06 -3.49
C PHE A 37 9.11 -16.45 -2.49
N MET A 38 8.13 -15.57 -2.32
CA MET A 38 7.00 -15.77 -1.40
C MET A 38 5.73 -16.06 -2.19
N LYS A 39 5.12 -17.22 -1.95
CA LYS A 39 3.76 -17.51 -2.39
C LYS A 39 2.80 -17.16 -1.27
N ASN A 40 1.98 -16.13 -1.46
CA ASN A 40 1.08 -15.61 -0.42
C ASN A 40 -0.40 -15.82 -0.75
N TRP A 41 -0.70 -16.49 -1.87
CA TRP A 41 -2.06 -16.69 -2.35
C TRP A 41 -2.16 -18.00 -3.12
N GLU A 42 -3.16 -18.82 -2.80
CA GLU A 42 -3.36 -20.14 -3.41
C GLU A 42 -4.67 -20.26 -4.18
N GLU A 43 -5.65 -19.38 -3.95
CA GLU A 43 -6.99 -19.58 -4.55
C GLU A 43 -7.02 -19.48 -6.07
N ASP A 44 -6.01 -18.86 -6.67
CA ASP A 44 -5.89 -18.77 -8.12
C ASP A 44 -5.15 -19.98 -8.74
N ASP A 45 -4.68 -20.95 -7.93
CA ASP A 45 -3.97 -22.12 -8.42
C ASP A 45 -4.81 -22.93 -9.43
N GLY A 46 -4.23 -23.19 -10.60
CA GLY A 46 -4.91 -23.91 -11.68
C GLY A 46 -5.90 -23.07 -12.50
N THR A 47 -6.04 -21.77 -12.19
CA THR A 47 -6.83 -20.82 -12.99
C THR A 47 -5.96 -20.04 -13.98
N GLU A 48 -6.59 -19.34 -14.93
CA GLU A 48 -5.92 -18.42 -15.86
C GLU A 48 -5.24 -17.22 -15.14
N TYR A 49 -5.64 -16.94 -13.89
CA TYR A 49 -5.09 -15.85 -13.08
C TYR A 49 -3.82 -16.25 -12.31
N CYS A 50 -3.41 -17.52 -12.35
CA CYS A 50 -2.21 -18.01 -11.68
C CYS A 50 -0.92 -17.44 -12.32
N THR A 51 -0.45 -16.32 -11.81
CA THR A 51 0.82 -15.68 -12.22
C THR A 51 2.02 -16.17 -11.42
N ALA A 52 1.79 -16.73 -10.23
CA ALA A 52 2.84 -17.14 -9.30
C ALA A 52 3.88 -18.09 -9.92
N LYS A 53 3.46 -19.02 -10.79
CA LYS A 53 4.38 -19.94 -11.48
C LYS A 53 5.33 -19.19 -12.43
N GLN A 54 4.81 -18.23 -13.18
CA GLN A 54 5.62 -17.42 -14.09
C GLN A 54 6.51 -16.45 -13.31
N ASP A 55 5.99 -15.83 -12.26
CA ASP A 55 6.76 -14.94 -11.39
C ASP A 55 7.91 -15.68 -10.69
N PHE A 56 7.68 -16.92 -10.25
CA PHE A 56 8.73 -17.78 -9.72
C PHE A 56 9.79 -18.11 -10.78
N ALA A 57 9.37 -18.46 -12.00
CA ALA A 57 10.29 -18.73 -13.10
C ALA A 57 11.15 -17.50 -13.45
N ASP A 58 10.56 -16.31 -13.45
CA ASP A 58 11.27 -15.05 -13.68
C ASP A 58 12.25 -14.74 -12.55
N ALA A 59 11.85 -14.98 -11.29
CA ALA A 59 12.73 -14.83 -10.13
C ALA A 59 13.91 -15.80 -10.20
N GLN A 60 13.66 -17.07 -10.57
CA GLN A 60 14.68 -18.09 -10.72
C GLN A 60 15.66 -17.73 -11.85
N ALA A 61 15.16 -17.31 -13.01
CA ALA A 61 16.01 -16.90 -14.12
C ALA A 61 16.95 -15.73 -13.74
N VAL A 62 16.46 -14.78 -12.94
CA VAL A 62 17.30 -13.70 -12.41
C VAL A 62 18.31 -14.24 -11.39
N ALA A 63 17.88 -15.07 -10.45
CA ALA A 63 18.76 -15.66 -9.44
C ALA A 63 19.92 -16.43 -10.09
N ASP A 64 19.62 -17.24 -11.12
CA ASP A 64 20.59 -17.99 -11.91
C ASP A 64 21.58 -17.05 -12.62
N SER A 65 21.08 -15.98 -13.25
CA SER A 65 21.91 -14.99 -13.93
C SER A 65 22.86 -14.22 -13.00
N LEU A 66 22.45 -14.05 -11.74
CA LEU A 66 23.23 -13.38 -10.70
C LEU A 66 24.11 -14.35 -9.89
N GLY A 67 23.96 -15.66 -10.08
CA GLY A 67 24.68 -16.68 -9.33
C GLY A 67 24.29 -16.75 -7.85
N ILE A 68 23.03 -16.47 -7.51
CA ILE A 68 22.51 -16.52 -6.13
C ILE A 68 21.49 -17.66 -5.96
N ALA A 69 21.40 -18.22 -4.75
CA ALA A 69 20.36 -19.20 -4.45
C ALA A 69 18.99 -18.53 -4.35
N LEU A 70 17.95 -19.17 -4.88
CA LEU A 70 16.56 -18.77 -4.68
C LEU A 70 15.84 -19.79 -3.80
N HIS A 71 15.33 -19.31 -2.67
CA HIS A 71 14.48 -20.07 -1.76
C HIS A 71 13.01 -19.85 -2.10
N GLY A 72 12.16 -20.78 -1.68
CA GLY A 72 10.71 -20.63 -1.71
C GLY A 72 10.12 -20.67 -0.30
N ALA A 73 9.15 -19.82 -0.03
CA ALA A 73 8.30 -19.89 1.16
C ALA A 73 6.83 -19.72 0.78
N ASN A 74 5.96 -20.41 1.50
CA ASN A 74 4.52 -20.27 1.36
C ASN A 74 3.97 -19.62 2.62
N PHE A 75 3.44 -18.41 2.49
CA PHE A 75 2.81 -17.64 3.57
C PHE A 75 1.32 -17.41 3.30
N ALA A 76 0.68 -18.27 2.51
CA ALA A 76 -0.72 -18.10 2.14
C ALA A 76 -1.66 -18.16 3.36
N ALA A 77 -1.36 -19.01 4.35
CA ALA A 77 -2.13 -19.09 5.59
C ALA A 77 -2.01 -17.79 6.40
N GLU A 78 -0.79 -17.31 6.63
CA GLU A 78 -0.52 -16.05 7.33
C GLU A 78 -1.13 -14.85 6.60
N TYR A 79 -1.11 -14.87 5.26
CA TYR A 79 -1.73 -13.85 4.43
C TYR A 79 -3.24 -13.83 4.62
N TRP A 80 -3.87 -15.00 4.57
CA TRP A 80 -5.31 -15.14 4.76
C TRP A 80 -5.75 -14.57 6.11
N ASP A 81 -5.13 -15.06 7.19
CA ASP A 81 -5.51 -14.74 8.56
C ASP A 81 -5.22 -13.28 8.92
N ASN A 82 -4.03 -12.77 8.56
CA ASN A 82 -3.57 -11.47 9.05
C ASN A 82 -3.83 -10.30 8.08
N VAL A 83 -4.16 -10.58 6.82
CA VAL A 83 -4.37 -9.54 5.79
C VAL A 83 -5.77 -9.66 5.18
N PHE A 84 -6.09 -10.81 4.61
CA PHE A 84 -7.29 -10.94 3.78
C PHE A 84 -8.58 -10.96 4.62
N ALA A 85 -8.59 -11.63 5.76
CA ALA A 85 -9.73 -11.66 6.67
C ALA A 85 -10.10 -10.24 7.16
N HIS A 86 -9.11 -9.44 7.52
CA HIS A 86 -9.31 -8.04 7.90
C HIS A 86 -9.83 -7.21 6.71
N PHE A 87 -9.24 -7.38 5.53
CA PHE A 87 -9.70 -6.72 4.31
C PHE A 87 -11.19 -6.98 4.03
N LEU A 88 -11.66 -8.22 4.17
CA LEU A 88 -13.08 -8.55 4.01
C LEU A 88 -13.95 -7.92 5.10
N ALA A 89 -13.49 -7.92 6.37
CA ALA A 89 -14.21 -7.30 7.48
C ALA A 89 -14.39 -5.78 7.28
N GLU A 90 -13.37 -5.09 6.78
CA GLU A 90 -13.43 -3.65 6.47
C GLU A 90 -14.45 -3.34 5.36
N TYR A 91 -14.47 -4.13 4.28
CA TYR A 91 -15.47 -3.97 3.23
C TYR A 91 -16.89 -4.27 3.70
N ARG A 92 -17.09 -5.27 4.58
CA ARG A 92 -18.40 -5.51 5.22
C ARG A 92 -18.87 -4.33 6.05
N ALA A 93 -17.93 -3.61 6.66
CA ALA A 93 -18.20 -2.37 7.38
C ALA A 93 -18.35 -1.13 6.47
N GLY A 94 -18.37 -1.30 5.14
CA GLY A 94 -18.54 -0.22 4.16
C GLY A 94 -17.30 0.68 3.98
N ARG A 95 -16.19 0.35 4.64
CA ARG A 95 -14.92 1.07 4.57
C ARG A 95 -14.09 0.61 3.36
N THR A 96 -13.08 1.39 3.00
CA THR A 96 -12.17 1.03 1.89
C THR A 96 -10.78 0.72 2.49
N PRO A 97 -10.45 -0.55 2.79
CA PRO A 97 -9.17 -0.92 3.37
C PRO A 97 -8.01 -0.78 2.38
N ASN A 98 -6.78 -0.74 2.91
CA ASN A 98 -5.56 -0.87 2.14
C ASN A 98 -4.80 -2.17 2.52
N PRO A 99 -4.97 -3.27 1.78
CA PRO A 99 -4.36 -4.55 2.13
C PRO A 99 -2.84 -4.56 1.95
N ASP A 100 -2.27 -3.67 1.13
CA ASP A 100 -0.82 -3.63 0.89
C ASP A 100 -0.05 -3.15 2.12
N ILE A 101 -0.64 -2.27 2.93
CA ILE A 101 -0.08 -1.85 4.22
C ILE A 101 0.06 -3.05 5.17
N LEU A 102 -0.98 -3.88 5.27
CA LEU A 102 -0.97 -5.07 6.12
C LEU A 102 -0.07 -6.17 5.54
N CYS A 103 -0.04 -6.35 4.23
CA CYS A 103 0.90 -7.25 3.56
C CYS A 103 2.34 -6.90 3.91
N ASN A 104 2.70 -5.61 3.93
CA ASN A 104 4.02 -5.20 4.39
C ASN A 104 4.21 -5.54 5.87
N ARG A 105 3.32 -5.07 6.75
CA ARG A 105 3.48 -5.27 8.20
C ARG A 105 3.55 -6.74 8.63
N GLU A 106 2.61 -7.57 8.17
CA GLU A 106 2.43 -8.94 8.67
C GLU A 106 3.21 -9.98 7.87
N ILE A 107 3.46 -9.73 6.58
CA ILE A 107 4.08 -10.72 5.70
C ILE A 107 5.51 -10.29 5.36
N LYS A 108 5.69 -9.18 4.66
CA LYS A 108 7.02 -8.82 4.13
C LYS A 108 8.01 -8.36 5.21
N PHE A 109 7.56 -7.87 6.36
CA PHE A 109 8.45 -7.36 7.40
C PHE A 109 8.33 -8.13 8.73
N LYS A 110 7.49 -9.18 8.75
CA LYS A 110 7.34 -10.07 9.90
C LYS A 110 7.57 -11.52 9.50
N ALA A 111 6.62 -12.19 8.84
CA ALA A 111 6.79 -13.59 8.44
C ALA A 111 8.05 -13.81 7.56
N PHE A 112 8.29 -12.93 6.59
CA PHE A 112 9.50 -12.96 5.77
C PHE A 112 10.77 -12.73 6.60
N LEU A 113 10.77 -11.73 7.49
CA LEU A 113 11.91 -11.40 8.32
C LEU A 113 12.28 -12.58 9.24
N GLU A 114 11.28 -13.15 9.92
CA GLU A 114 11.43 -14.33 10.78
C GLU A 114 11.97 -15.54 9.99
N TYR A 115 11.44 -15.79 8.80
CA TYR A 115 11.93 -16.88 7.94
C TYR A 115 13.37 -16.63 7.46
N ALA A 116 13.71 -15.39 7.09
CA ALA A 116 15.06 -15.04 6.67
C ALA A 116 16.08 -15.23 7.80
N GLN A 117 15.71 -14.94 9.05
CA GLN A 117 16.55 -15.21 10.21
C GLN A 117 16.83 -16.70 10.39
N LEU A 118 15.85 -17.59 10.13
CA LEU A 118 16.06 -19.04 10.13
C LEU A 118 17.03 -19.49 9.03
N LEU A 119 17.09 -18.78 7.91
CA LEU A 119 18.10 -18.98 6.85
C LEU A 119 19.48 -18.38 7.20
N GLY A 120 19.64 -17.79 8.39
CA GLY A 120 20.87 -17.19 8.87
C GLY A 120 21.15 -15.80 8.29
N ALA A 121 20.11 -15.06 7.89
CA ALA A 121 20.26 -13.70 7.38
C ALA A 121 20.53 -12.69 8.50
N ASP A 122 21.44 -11.75 8.25
CA ASP A 122 21.64 -10.56 9.09
C ASP A 122 20.64 -9.45 8.71
N TYR A 123 20.24 -9.40 7.44
CA TYR A 123 19.27 -8.44 6.92
C TYR A 123 18.32 -9.09 5.92
N ILE A 124 17.12 -8.52 5.79
CA ILE A 124 16.30 -8.67 4.60
C ILE A 124 16.46 -7.46 3.68
N ALA A 125 16.11 -7.63 2.41
CA ALA A 125 15.96 -6.52 1.49
C ALA A 125 14.71 -6.67 0.63
N THR A 126 14.17 -5.54 0.21
CA THR A 126 13.01 -5.50 -0.68
C THR A 126 13.22 -4.51 -1.80
N GLY A 127 12.50 -4.68 -2.91
CA GLY A 127 12.47 -3.72 -4.02
C GLY A 127 11.60 -2.48 -3.75
N HIS A 128 11.39 -2.09 -2.49
CA HIS A 128 10.61 -0.90 -2.19
C HIS A 128 11.42 0.39 -2.43
N TYR A 129 10.75 1.39 -2.99
CA TYR A 129 11.26 2.75 -3.16
C TYR A 129 11.05 3.55 -1.87
N ALA A 130 11.82 3.20 -0.86
CA ALA A 130 11.89 3.91 0.41
C ALA A 130 13.33 3.91 0.87
N ARG A 131 13.68 4.75 1.85
CA ARG A 131 15.03 4.81 2.39
C ARG A 131 15.00 4.50 3.87
N ARG A 132 16.09 3.90 4.35
CA ARG A 132 16.32 3.70 5.76
C ARG A 132 17.28 4.78 6.26
N GLY A 133 16.82 5.61 7.19
CA GLY A 133 17.69 6.51 7.94
C GLY A 133 18.16 5.86 9.25
N ALA A 134 19.18 6.43 9.87
CA ALA A 134 19.62 6.06 11.21
C ALA A 134 19.39 7.23 12.19
N SER A 135 18.80 6.96 13.34
CA SER A 135 18.62 7.97 14.41
C SER A 135 18.85 7.32 15.76
N ALA A 136 19.90 7.72 16.49
CA ALA A 136 20.22 7.22 17.83
C ALA A 136 20.22 5.68 17.97
N GLY A 137 20.72 4.98 16.94
CA GLY A 137 20.74 3.52 16.90
C GLY A 137 19.42 2.86 16.48
N GLN A 138 18.36 3.65 16.22
CA GLN A 138 17.07 3.17 15.73
C GLN A 138 16.92 3.31 14.22
N GLY A 139 16.32 2.31 13.60
CA GLY A 139 15.91 2.33 12.20
C GLY A 139 14.79 3.34 11.98
N THR A 140 14.95 4.22 10.99
CA THR A 140 13.91 5.19 10.61
C THR A 140 13.51 5.01 9.16
N LEU A 141 12.25 5.33 8.87
CA LEU A 141 11.71 5.28 7.51
C LEU A 141 11.75 6.68 6.88
N LEU A 142 12.42 6.77 5.74
CA LEU A 142 12.50 7.96 4.91
C LEU A 142 11.82 7.71 3.58
N LYS A 143 11.32 8.78 2.95
CA LYS A 143 10.81 8.74 1.57
C LYS A 143 11.89 8.30 0.59
N GLY A 144 11.49 7.60 -0.46
CA GLY A 144 12.35 7.40 -1.63
C GLY A 144 12.62 8.72 -2.35
N LEU A 145 13.75 8.83 -3.06
CA LEU A 145 14.10 10.04 -3.82
C LEU A 145 13.20 10.27 -5.05
N ASP A 146 12.59 9.21 -5.59
CA ASP A 146 11.60 9.30 -6.66
C ASP A 146 10.21 9.53 -6.07
N ASP A 147 9.76 10.78 -6.00
CA ASP A 147 8.44 11.13 -5.46
C ASP A 147 7.26 10.41 -6.13
N ASN A 148 7.40 10.01 -7.40
CA ASN A 148 6.34 9.30 -8.12
C ASN A 148 6.25 7.81 -7.75
N LYS A 149 7.30 7.30 -7.12
CA LYS A 149 7.45 5.89 -6.73
C LYS A 149 7.67 5.71 -5.23
N ASP A 150 7.87 6.77 -4.44
CA ASP A 150 7.99 6.74 -2.98
C ASP A 150 6.95 5.83 -2.34
N GLN A 151 7.39 4.72 -1.77
CA GLN A 151 6.56 3.71 -1.15
C GLN A 151 6.52 3.79 0.37
N SER A 152 7.09 4.84 0.98
CA SER A 152 7.05 5.05 2.44
C SER A 152 5.61 5.02 3.00
N TYR A 153 4.63 5.47 2.22
CA TYR A 153 3.20 5.41 2.57
C TYR A 153 2.76 3.99 2.96
N PHE A 154 3.18 2.97 2.21
CA PHE A 154 2.80 1.58 2.46
C PHE A 154 3.61 0.92 3.58
N LEU A 155 4.71 1.56 4.00
CA LEU A 155 5.64 1.06 5.00
C LEU A 155 5.46 1.74 6.37
N HIS A 156 4.50 2.67 6.50
CA HIS A 156 4.32 3.48 7.72
C HIS A 156 4.05 2.68 9.01
N ALA A 157 3.66 1.41 8.86
CA ALA A 157 3.27 0.51 9.94
C ALA A 157 4.38 -0.49 10.28
N VAL A 158 5.53 -0.39 9.61
CA VAL A 158 6.73 -1.17 9.91
C VAL A 158 7.49 -0.44 11.01
N GLY A 159 7.78 -1.17 12.09
CA GLY A 159 8.47 -0.62 13.26
C GLY A 159 9.97 -0.45 13.04
N HIS A 160 10.60 0.35 13.90
CA HIS A 160 12.04 0.62 13.86
C HIS A 160 12.88 -0.66 13.93
N ARG A 161 12.45 -1.68 14.69
CA ARG A 161 13.19 -2.95 14.86
C ARG A 161 13.27 -3.72 13.54
N GLU A 162 12.16 -3.81 12.82
CA GLU A 162 12.11 -4.47 11.52
C GLU A 162 12.89 -3.65 10.48
N LEU A 163 12.83 -2.32 10.56
CA LEU A 163 13.61 -1.43 9.68
C LEU A 163 15.12 -1.53 9.92
N GLU A 164 15.57 -1.71 11.16
CA GLU A 164 17.00 -1.95 11.48
C GLU A 164 17.55 -3.19 10.79
N GLN A 165 16.70 -4.17 10.53
CA GLN A 165 17.05 -5.41 9.86
C GLN A 165 16.69 -5.40 8.37
N THR A 166 16.29 -4.26 7.80
CA THR A 166 15.89 -4.15 6.40
C THR A 166 16.76 -3.19 5.59
N LEU A 167 17.07 -3.57 4.35
CA LEU A 167 17.71 -2.74 3.34
C LEU A 167 16.74 -2.39 2.21
N PHE A 168 16.85 -1.16 1.70
CA PHE A 168 16.07 -0.66 0.55
C PHE A 168 17.00 -0.14 -0.55
N PRO A 169 17.56 -1.02 -1.40
CA PRO A 169 18.59 -0.62 -2.37
C PRO A 169 18.09 0.38 -3.43
N LEU A 170 16.77 0.46 -3.66
CA LEU A 170 16.18 1.31 -4.69
C LEU A 170 15.78 2.70 -4.18
N GLY A 171 15.86 2.95 -2.87
CA GLY A 171 15.40 4.20 -2.26
C GLY A 171 16.09 5.46 -2.79
N GLU A 172 17.31 5.31 -3.28
CA GLU A 172 18.15 6.39 -3.81
C GLU A 172 18.06 6.51 -5.35
N LEU A 173 17.31 5.64 -6.02
CA LEU A 173 17.30 5.56 -7.48
C LEU A 173 15.94 5.94 -8.07
N PRO A 174 15.92 6.76 -9.13
CA PRO A 174 14.70 6.97 -9.90
C PRO A 174 14.34 5.70 -10.70
N LYS A 175 13.06 5.41 -10.87
CA LYS A 175 12.62 4.19 -11.60
C LYS A 175 13.23 4.00 -12.99
N PRO A 176 13.44 5.04 -13.82
CA PRO A 176 14.15 4.89 -15.09
C PRO A 176 15.56 4.32 -14.95
N GLU A 177 16.27 4.69 -13.88
CA GLU A 177 17.62 4.20 -13.60
C GLU A 177 17.61 2.72 -13.24
N VAL A 178 16.64 2.29 -12.43
CA VAL A 178 16.41 0.87 -12.13
C VAL A 178 16.20 0.06 -13.42
N ARG A 179 15.36 0.56 -14.35
CA ARG A 179 15.16 -0.12 -15.65
C ARG A 179 16.41 -0.13 -16.51
N ARG A 180 17.21 0.93 -16.48
CA ARG A 180 18.50 1.03 -17.19
C ARG A 180 19.47 -0.04 -16.68
N LEU A 181 19.63 -0.17 -15.37
CA LEU A 181 20.50 -1.18 -14.73
C LEU A 181 20.05 -2.60 -15.10
N ALA A 182 18.75 -2.89 -15.00
CA ALA A 182 18.22 -4.20 -15.39
C ALA A 182 18.54 -4.55 -16.85
N ALA A 183 18.39 -3.60 -17.77
CA ALA A 183 18.70 -3.80 -19.18
C ALA A 183 20.19 -3.98 -19.45
N GLN A 184 21.05 -3.22 -18.77
CA GLN A 184 22.51 -3.33 -18.90
C GLN A 184 23.04 -4.69 -18.46
N HIS A 185 22.49 -5.22 -17.37
CA HIS A 185 22.83 -6.54 -16.85
C HIS A 185 22.01 -7.67 -17.50
N GLN A 186 21.22 -7.35 -18.54
CA GLN A 186 20.45 -8.30 -19.32
C GLN A 186 19.53 -9.18 -18.46
N LEU A 187 18.99 -8.62 -17.36
CA LEU A 187 18.10 -9.34 -16.47
C LEU A 187 16.81 -9.71 -17.19
N ALA A 188 16.32 -10.95 -16.99
CA ALA A 188 15.11 -11.46 -17.65
C ALA A 188 13.88 -10.55 -17.41
N THR A 189 13.84 -9.87 -16.26
CA THR A 189 12.75 -8.98 -15.84
C THR A 189 12.86 -7.54 -16.37
N ALA A 190 13.92 -7.18 -17.12
CA ALA A 190 14.18 -5.79 -17.52
C ALA A 190 13.03 -5.12 -18.29
N ARG A 191 12.32 -5.90 -19.13
CA ARG A 191 11.17 -5.44 -19.92
C ARG A 191 9.81 -5.74 -19.29
N LYS A 192 9.80 -6.38 -18.11
CA LYS A 192 8.56 -6.72 -17.41
C LYS A 192 7.85 -5.43 -16.96
N LYS A 193 6.53 -5.41 -17.11
CA LYS A 193 5.68 -4.32 -16.63
C LYS A 193 5.66 -4.35 -15.10
N ASP A 194 5.48 -3.18 -14.49
CA ASP A 194 5.26 -3.11 -13.05
C ASP A 194 3.91 -3.78 -12.75
N SER A 195 3.83 -4.57 -11.67
CA SER A 195 2.54 -5.13 -11.22
C SER A 195 1.59 -4.00 -10.88
N THR A 196 0.36 -4.09 -11.39
CA THR A 196 -0.73 -3.17 -11.06
C THR A 196 -1.81 -3.88 -10.26
N GLY A 197 -2.56 -3.13 -9.45
CA GLY A 197 -3.57 -3.70 -8.56
C GLY A 197 -3.03 -4.07 -7.18
N ILE A 198 -3.87 -4.75 -6.40
CA ILE A 198 -3.55 -5.22 -5.05
C ILE A 198 -2.59 -6.41 -5.15
N CYS A 199 -1.55 -6.43 -4.30
CA CYS A 199 -0.37 -7.31 -4.45
C CYS A 199 -0.65 -8.80 -4.73
N PHE A 200 -1.75 -9.36 -4.25
CA PHE A 200 -2.09 -10.79 -4.38
C PHE A 200 -3.23 -11.09 -5.35
N ILE A 201 -4.03 -10.07 -5.70
CA ILE A 201 -5.20 -10.22 -6.58
C ILE A 201 -4.77 -10.25 -8.05
N GLY A 202 -3.65 -9.60 -8.37
CA GLY A 202 -3.17 -9.45 -9.74
C GLY A 202 -4.04 -8.53 -10.60
N GLU A 203 -3.86 -8.60 -11.92
CA GLU A 203 -4.59 -7.80 -12.91
C GLU A 203 -5.95 -8.43 -13.23
N ARG A 204 -6.91 -8.36 -12.30
CA ARG A 204 -8.31 -8.77 -12.55
C ARG A 204 -9.32 -7.71 -12.10
N ARG A 205 -10.57 -7.89 -12.54
CA ARG A 205 -11.67 -6.99 -12.18
C ARG A 205 -11.97 -7.13 -10.69
N PHE A 206 -11.63 -6.09 -9.92
CA PHE A 206 -11.76 -6.07 -8.46
C PHE A 206 -13.17 -6.41 -7.96
N ARG A 207 -14.21 -5.95 -8.66
CA ARG A 207 -15.60 -6.26 -8.35
C ARG A 207 -15.88 -7.76 -8.42
N ASP A 208 -15.46 -8.40 -9.50
CA ASP A 208 -15.73 -9.81 -9.77
C ASP A 208 -15.00 -10.70 -8.76
N PHE A 209 -13.81 -10.29 -8.32
CA PHE A 209 -13.09 -10.91 -7.21
C PHE A 209 -13.85 -10.79 -5.89
N LEU A 210 -14.23 -9.56 -5.49
CA LEU A 210 -14.85 -9.32 -4.19
C LEU A 210 -16.23 -10.01 -4.06
N GLN A 211 -16.95 -10.19 -5.17
CA GLN A 211 -18.22 -10.93 -5.24
C GLN A 211 -18.12 -12.40 -4.82
N GLN A 212 -16.93 -13.00 -4.87
CA GLN A 212 -16.71 -14.39 -4.46
C GLN A 212 -16.78 -14.55 -2.92
N TYR A 213 -16.53 -13.47 -2.17
CA TYR A 213 -16.45 -13.51 -0.70
C TYR A 213 -17.54 -12.70 0.00
N LEU A 214 -18.03 -11.64 -0.66
CA LEU A 214 -19.04 -10.74 -0.10
C LEU A 214 -20.29 -10.72 -0.99
N PRO A 215 -21.46 -11.13 -0.47
CA PRO A 215 -22.69 -11.09 -1.24
C PRO A 215 -23.04 -9.66 -1.60
N ALA A 216 -23.34 -9.41 -2.88
CA ALA A 216 -23.82 -8.12 -3.34
C ALA A 216 -25.14 -7.75 -2.65
N GLN A 217 -25.23 -6.53 -2.12
CA GLN A 217 -26.44 -5.97 -1.53
C GLN A 217 -26.83 -4.72 -2.32
N PRO A 218 -27.62 -4.86 -3.40
CA PRO A 218 -28.04 -3.71 -4.20
C PRO A 218 -28.82 -2.70 -3.35
N GLY A 219 -28.68 -1.43 -3.69
CA GLY A 219 -29.31 -0.32 -2.98
C GLY A 219 -29.45 0.89 -3.89
N GLU A 220 -29.97 1.98 -3.35
CA GLU A 220 -30.32 3.16 -4.13
C GLU A 220 -29.15 4.16 -4.18
N ILE A 221 -29.06 4.91 -5.28
CA ILE A 221 -28.13 6.03 -5.44
C ILE A 221 -28.95 7.32 -5.35
N HIS A 222 -28.58 8.21 -4.44
CA HIS A 222 -29.28 9.47 -4.20
C HIS A 222 -28.36 10.68 -4.32
N SER A 223 -28.92 11.81 -4.74
CA SER A 223 -28.26 13.11 -4.60
C SER A 223 -28.23 13.56 -3.14
N LEU A 224 -27.45 14.59 -2.82
CA LEU A 224 -27.47 15.21 -1.49
C LEU A 224 -28.81 15.89 -1.16
N GLN A 225 -29.66 16.13 -2.15
CA GLN A 225 -31.01 16.68 -2.00
C GLN A 225 -32.08 15.58 -1.88
N GLY A 226 -31.68 14.30 -1.89
CA GLY A 226 -32.59 13.15 -1.79
C GLY A 226 -33.26 12.75 -3.11
N GLU A 227 -32.74 13.23 -4.25
CA GLU A 227 -33.23 12.78 -5.56
C GLU A 227 -32.71 11.38 -5.86
N TYR A 228 -33.59 10.48 -6.30
CA TYR A 228 -33.23 9.16 -6.77
C TYR A 228 -32.55 9.22 -8.15
N LEU A 229 -31.33 8.67 -8.26
CA LEU A 229 -30.49 8.73 -9.46
C LEU A 229 -30.19 7.35 -10.07
N GLY A 230 -30.61 6.26 -9.42
CA GLY A 230 -30.40 4.90 -9.90
C GLY A 230 -30.12 3.90 -8.80
N GLN A 231 -29.52 2.77 -9.16
CA GLN A 231 -29.17 1.69 -8.22
C GLN A 231 -27.68 1.37 -8.27
N HIS A 232 -27.12 1.04 -7.11
CA HIS A 232 -25.78 0.49 -7.00
C HIS A 232 -25.82 -1.02 -6.79
N SER A 233 -24.73 -1.70 -7.12
CA SER A 233 -24.60 -3.16 -6.90
C SER A 233 -24.14 -3.57 -5.51
N GLY A 234 -23.77 -2.60 -4.67
CA GLY A 234 -23.38 -2.79 -3.28
C GLY A 234 -22.42 -1.69 -2.82
N LEU A 235 -22.60 -1.16 -1.60
CA LEU A 235 -21.80 -0.04 -1.08
C LEU A 235 -20.30 -0.36 -0.98
N MET A 236 -19.95 -1.64 -0.83
CA MET A 236 -18.55 -2.08 -0.78
C MET A 236 -17.81 -1.92 -2.13
N TYR A 237 -18.52 -1.81 -3.26
CA TYR A 237 -17.91 -1.61 -4.58
C TYR A 237 -17.63 -0.14 -4.91
N HIS A 238 -17.97 0.75 -3.99
CA HIS A 238 -17.81 2.19 -4.17
C HIS A 238 -16.82 2.74 -3.14
N THR A 239 -16.14 3.83 -3.48
CA THR A 239 -15.24 4.55 -2.56
C THR A 239 -15.53 6.04 -2.65
N ILE A 240 -15.39 6.78 -1.55
CA ILE A 240 -15.60 8.23 -1.56
C ILE A 240 -14.68 8.88 -2.62
N GLY A 241 -15.25 9.79 -3.41
CA GLY A 241 -14.59 10.44 -4.53
C GLY A 241 -14.51 9.61 -5.82
N GLN A 242 -15.08 8.41 -5.87
CA GLN A 242 -15.16 7.59 -7.09
C GLN A 242 -16.11 8.20 -8.11
N ARG A 243 -15.67 8.28 -9.37
CA ARG A 243 -16.47 8.72 -10.53
C ARG A 243 -17.02 7.55 -11.35
N GLN A 244 -16.20 6.55 -11.61
CA GLN A 244 -16.53 5.46 -12.53
C GLN A 244 -17.42 4.41 -11.87
N GLY A 245 -18.24 3.72 -12.66
CA GLY A 245 -19.07 2.61 -12.19
C GLY A 245 -20.35 3.02 -11.46
N LEU A 246 -20.75 4.31 -11.52
CA LEU A 246 -22.01 4.79 -10.95
C LEU A 246 -23.23 4.47 -11.82
N GLY A 247 -23.05 4.29 -13.14
CA GLY A 247 -24.15 4.00 -14.06
C GLY A 247 -25.15 5.15 -14.25
N ILE A 248 -24.84 6.35 -13.77
CA ILE A 248 -25.67 7.55 -13.94
C ILE A 248 -25.38 8.15 -15.32
N GLY A 249 -26.39 8.13 -16.20
CA GLY A 249 -26.34 8.75 -17.53
C GLY A 249 -26.60 10.26 -17.50
N GLY A 250 -26.68 10.89 -18.68
CA GLY A 250 -27.11 12.29 -18.80
C GLY A 250 -28.55 12.44 -18.35
N LEU A 251 -28.80 13.28 -17.35
CA LEU A 251 -30.13 13.55 -16.80
C LEU A 251 -30.60 14.92 -17.30
N ALA A 252 -31.85 15.01 -17.77
CA ALA A 252 -32.37 16.20 -18.46
C ALA A 252 -32.35 17.50 -17.62
N ASN A 253 -32.32 17.38 -16.29
CA ASN A 253 -32.35 18.51 -15.35
C ASN A 253 -31.01 18.75 -14.64
N HIS A 254 -29.91 18.20 -15.16
CA HIS A 254 -28.58 18.31 -14.57
C HIS A 254 -27.57 18.85 -15.57
N ASP A 255 -26.53 19.48 -15.04
CA ASP A 255 -25.37 19.86 -15.84
C ASP A 255 -24.68 18.61 -16.42
N ASP A 256 -23.88 18.78 -17.47
CA ASP A 256 -23.05 17.71 -18.05
C ASP A 256 -21.86 17.31 -17.16
N ALA A 257 -21.79 17.84 -15.93
CA ALA A 257 -20.74 17.56 -14.97
C ALA A 257 -20.81 16.11 -14.46
N PRO A 258 -19.66 15.42 -14.32
CA PRO A 258 -19.64 14.05 -13.83
C PRO A 258 -20.05 13.95 -12.37
N TRP A 259 -20.68 12.82 -12.03
CA TRP A 259 -21.05 12.46 -10.66
C TRP A 259 -19.91 11.79 -9.92
N TYR A 260 -19.85 12.05 -8.61
CA TYR A 260 -18.88 11.47 -7.68
C TYR A 260 -19.58 10.97 -6.43
N VAL A 261 -19.12 9.84 -5.88
CA VAL A 261 -19.51 9.38 -4.55
C VAL A 261 -19.03 10.40 -3.51
N VAL A 262 -19.94 10.89 -2.67
CA VAL A 262 -19.61 11.83 -1.60
C VAL A 262 -19.76 11.22 -0.21
N ASP A 263 -20.63 10.22 -0.05
CA ASP A 263 -20.82 9.52 1.21
C ASP A 263 -21.48 8.15 0.99
N LYS A 264 -21.53 7.35 2.06
CA LYS A 264 -22.22 6.05 2.10
C LYS A 264 -23.09 5.96 3.35
N ASP A 265 -24.39 5.83 3.17
CA ASP A 265 -25.30 5.53 4.26
C ASP A 265 -25.47 4.01 4.39
N LEU A 266 -24.71 3.42 5.30
CA LEU A 266 -24.75 1.98 5.57
C LEU A 266 -26.05 1.55 6.26
N ALA A 267 -26.69 2.42 7.04
CA ALA A 267 -27.89 2.09 7.78
C ALA A 267 -29.09 1.93 6.85
N HIS A 268 -29.17 2.78 5.81
CA HIS A 268 -30.24 2.76 4.83
C HIS A 268 -29.84 2.09 3.50
N ASN A 269 -28.59 1.66 3.37
CA ASN A 269 -28.01 1.09 2.14
C ASN A 269 -28.17 2.04 0.93
N VAL A 270 -27.76 3.30 1.11
CA VAL A 270 -27.85 4.37 0.09
C VAL A 270 -26.47 4.92 -0.23
N LEU A 271 -26.16 5.04 -1.52
CA LEU A 271 -24.95 5.70 -2.02
C LEU A 271 -25.26 7.17 -2.32
N LEU A 272 -24.57 8.09 -1.65
CA LEU A 272 -24.75 9.52 -1.88
C LEU A 272 -23.76 10.02 -2.93
N VAL A 273 -24.25 10.78 -3.91
CA VAL A 273 -23.44 11.34 -4.99
C VAL A 273 -23.70 12.84 -5.19
N ALA A 274 -22.71 13.53 -5.76
CA ALA A 274 -22.84 14.93 -6.18
C ALA A 274 -22.09 15.20 -7.49
N GLN A 275 -22.51 16.23 -8.23
CA GLN A 275 -21.87 16.64 -9.48
C GLN A 275 -20.68 17.56 -9.24
N GLY A 276 -19.65 17.39 -10.07
CA GLY A 276 -18.48 18.25 -10.09
C GLY A 276 -17.33 17.72 -9.22
N ASN A 277 -16.12 17.78 -9.76
CA ASN A 277 -14.93 17.27 -9.09
C ASN A 277 -14.62 18.02 -7.78
N ASP A 278 -15.02 19.29 -7.73
CA ASP A 278 -14.72 20.23 -6.65
C ASP A 278 -15.96 20.50 -5.77
N HIS A 279 -16.95 19.61 -5.80
CA HIS A 279 -18.15 19.74 -4.97
C HIS A 279 -17.79 19.81 -3.48
N PRO A 280 -18.28 20.79 -2.69
CA PRO A 280 -17.88 21.00 -1.30
C PRO A 280 -18.01 19.78 -0.39
N ALA A 281 -19.02 18.93 -0.61
CA ALA A 281 -19.22 17.69 0.16
C ALA A 281 -18.05 16.70 0.07
N LEU A 282 -17.24 16.77 -1.00
CA LEU A 282 -16.03 15.96 -1.14
C LEU A 282 -14.89 16.44 -0.25
N PHE A 283 -14.94 17.64 0.31
CA PHE A 283 -13.83 18.25 1.04
C PHE A 283 -14.09 18.25 2.54
N LYS A 284 -13.05 17.92 3.31
CA LYS A 284 -13.09 17.79 4.77
C LYS A 284 -11.85 18.47 5.35
N SER A 285 -12.01 19.41 6.29
CA SER A 285 -10.85 20.07 6.90
C SER A 285 -10.23 19.28 8.05
N SER A 286 -10.93 18.25 8.54
CA SER A 286 -10.41 17.41 9.62
C SER A 286 -10.77 15.94 9.46
N LEU A 287 -10.03 15.08 10.16
CA LEU A 287 -10.34 13.67 10.30
C LEU A 287 -9.99 13.15 11.69
N TYR A 288 -10.53 11.98 12.01
CA TYR A 288 -10.25 11.24 13.23
C TYR A 288 -9.78 9.84 12.86
N THR A 289 -8.81 9.36 13.62
CA THR A 289 -8.17 8.07 13.36
C THR A 289 -8.41 7.08 14.48
N GLY A 290 -8.18 5.80 14.20
CA GLY A 290 -7.91 4.80 15.22
C GLY A 290 -6.54 5.00 15.85
N ALA A 291 -6.08 4.00 16.61
CA ALA A 291 -4.78 4.04 17.27
C ALA A 291 -3.63 4.20 16.25
N PRO A 292 -2.73 5.18 16.44
CA PRO A 292 -1.61 5.38 15.53
C PRO A 292 -0.51 4.34 15.74
N LEU A 293 0.10 3.93 14.64
CA LEU A 293 1.35 3.18 14.61
C LEU A 293 2.49 4.14 14.31
N TRP A 294 3.43 4.24 15.25
CA TRP A 294 4.60 5.10 15.11
C TRP A 294 5.81 4.26 14.71
N VAL A 295 6.53 4.66 13.67
CA VAL A 295 7.75 3.98 13.21
C VAL A 295 8.76 3.87 14.35
N ALA A 296 8.93 4.94 15.12
CA ALA A 296 9.83 4.98 16.28
C ALA A 296 9.36 4.13 17.47
N GLY A 297 8.16 3.53 17.42
CA GLY A 297 7.56 2.76 18.52
C GLY A 297 6.94 3.61 19.63
N ALA A 298 7.11 4.93 19.59
CA ALA A 298 6.50 5.87 20.53
C ALA A 298 5.96 7.09 19.79
N ALA A 299 4.92 7.71 20.36
CA ALA A 299 4.36 8.94 19.83
C ALA A 299 5.38 10.09 19.92
N PRO A 300 5.42 10.99 18.93
CA PRO A 300 6.11 12.27 19.10
C PRO A 300 5.39 13.12 20.16
N GLU A 301 6.00 14.24 20.55
CA GLU A 301 5.29 15.24 21.36
C GLU A 301 4.10 15.80 20.58
N LEU A 302 2.92 15.79 21.21
CA LEU A 302 1.67 16.26 20.61
C LEU A 302 1.13 17.46 21.41
N PRO A 303 0.51 18.46 20.76
CA PRO A 303 0.18 18.52 19.34
C PRO A 303 1.40 18.82 18.45
N LEU A 304 1.40 18.28 17.23
CA LEU A 304 2.52 18.41 16.30
C LEU A 304 2.06 19.00 14.96
N PRO A 305 2.62 20.14 14.52
CA PRO A 305 2.56 20.56 13.12
C PRO A 305 3.41 19.62 12.26
N CYS A 306 2.81 19.01 11.24
CA CYS A 306 3.50 18.08 10.35
C CYS A 306 2.83 18.08 8.97
N ARG A 307 3.26 17.16 8.10
CA ARG A 307 2.57 16.89 6.84
C ARG A 307 1.89 15.54 6.84
N ALA A 308 0.83 15.38 6.06
CA ALA A 308 0.12 14.11 5.95
C ALA A 308 -0.30 13.77 4.51
N LYS A 309 -0.41 12.47 4.23
CA LYS A 309 -1.07 11.91 3.04
C LYS A 309 -2.27 11.10 3.50
N VAL A 310 -3.46 11.32 2.93
CA VAL A 310 -4.68 10.51 3.19
C VAL A 310 -4.92 9.42 2.14
N ARG A 311 -4.06 9.38 1.11
CA ARG A 311 -4.00 8.33 0.10
C ARG A 311 -2.64 8.30 -0.59
N TYR A 312 -2.27 7.15 -1.15
CA TYR A 312 -1.05 7.00 -1.93
C TYR A 312 -1.02 7.96 -3.14
N ARG A 313 0.17 8.48 -3.47
CA ARG A 313 0.43 9.50 -4.52
C ARG A 313 -0.25 10.86 -4.34
N GLN A 314 -0.88 11.10 -3.20
CA GLN A 314 -1.24 12.47 -2.83
C GLN A 314 0.04 13.26 -2.49
N PRO A 315 0.15 14.53 -2.92
CA PRO A 315 1.15 15.43 -2.36
C PRO A 315 0.97 15.58 -0.86
N ASP A 316 2.04 15.84 -0.14
CA ASP A 316 2.00 16.09 1.29
C ASP A 316 1.14 17.31 1.62
N GLN A 317 0.23 17.18 2.58
CA GLN A 317 -0.69 18.22 3.02
C GLN A 317 -0.27 18.76 4.38
N ALA A 318 -0.21 20.08 4.54
CA ALA A 318 0.09 20.69 5.83
C ALA A 318 -1.06 20.45 6.82
N CYS A 319 -0.72 20.02 8.03
CA CYS A 319 -1.70 19.69 9.06
C CYS A 319 -1.11 19.81 10.47
N SER A 320 -1.98 19.79 11.48
CA SER A 320 -1.63 19.57 12.88
C SER A 320 -2.31 18.32 13.40
N ILE A 321 -1.57 17.49 14.13
CA ILE A 321 -2.09 16.28 14.77
C ILE A 321 -2.21 16.49 16.29
N GLN A 322 -3.32 16.03 16.85
CA GLN A 322 -3.66 16.19 18.27
C GLN A 322 -4.21 14.88 18.84
N PRO A 323 -4.00 14.57 20.13
CA PRO A 323 -4.61 13.39 20.75
C PRO A 323 -6.13 13.49 20.74
N SER A 324 -6.81 12.37 20.49
CA SER A 324 -8.29 12.29 20.52
C SER A 324 -8.73 10.88 20.89
N GLY A 325 -9.01 10.66 22.19
CA GLY A 325 -9.27 9.32 22.72
C GLY A 325 -8.06 8.41 22.50
N ASP A 326 -8.28 7.20 21.98
CA ASP A 326 -7.21 6.25 21.64
C ASP A 326 -6.51 6.58 20.31
N GLY A 327 -7.00 7.57 19.57
CA GLY A 327 -6.51 7.95 18.25
C GLY A 327 -6.05 9.40 18.17
N LEU A 328 -6.10 9.94 16.95
CA LEU A 328 -5.70 11.32 16.65
C LEU A 328 -6.84 12.09 15.99
N ARG A 329 -6.88 13.39 16.26
CA ARG A 329 -7.55 14.37 15.41
C ARG A 329 -6.50 15.03 14.53
N VAL A 330 -6.74 15.02 13.22
CA VAL A 330 -5.88 15.68 12.23
C VAL A 330 -6.63 16.88 11.68
N LEU A 331 -6.01 18.05 11.75
CA LEU A 331 -6.53 19.33 11.26
C LEU A 331 -5.70 19.77 10.06
N PHE A 332 -6.29 19.83 8.88
CA PHE A 332 -5.59 20.28 7.67
C PHE A 332 -5.70 21.79 7.52
N GLU A 333 -4.63 22.41 7.03
CA GLU A 333 -4.65 23.85 6.69
C GLU A 333 -5.56 24.15 5.50
N GLN A 334 -5.70 23.18 4.59
CA GLN A 334 -6.58 23.23 3.43
C GLN A 334 -7.51 22.01 3.43
N PRO A 335 -8.80 22.17 3.08
CA PRO A 335 -9.73 21.04 3.00
C PRO A 335 -9.24 19.93 2.06
N GLN A 336 -9.34 18.69 2.51
CA GLN A 336 -8.86 17.52 1.80
C GLN A 336 -9.99 16.81 1.09
N ARG A 337 -9.76 16.52 -0.20
CA ARG A 337 -10.74 15.86 -1.06
C ARG A 337 -10.79 14.35 -0.79
N ALA A 338 -12.01 13.83 -0.67
CA ALA A 338 -12.32 12.41 -0.61
C ALA A 338 -11.56 11.64 0.48
N VAL A 339 -11.47 12.24 1.67
CA VAL A 339 -10.98 11.54 2.87
C VAL A 339 -11.89 10.33 3.12
N THR A 340 -11.32 9.13 3.07
CA THR A 340 -12.08 7.88 3.01
C THR A 340 -11.80 7.01 4.24
N PRO A 341 -12.82 6.66 5.04
CA PRO A 341 -12.66 5.71 6.13
C PRO A 341 -12.13 4.33 5.69
N GLY A 342 -11.25 3.74 6.49
CA GLY A 342 -10.52 2.50 6.19
C GLY A 342 -9.21 2.70 5.43
N GLN A 343 -9.01 3.85 4.77
CA GLN A 343 -7.69 4.23 4.26
C GLN A 343 -6.80 4.70 5.41
N SER A 344 -5.50 4.77 5.17
CA SER A 344 -4.55 5.27 6.14
C SER A 344 -4.24 6.75 5.93
N VAL A 345 -4.08 7.48 7.02
CA VAL A 345 -3.39 8.77 7.03
C VAL A 345 -1.95 8.54 7.50
N VAL A 346 -0.98 9.04 6.74
CA VAL A 346 0.46 8.86 7.01
C VAL A 346 1.10 10.20 7.26
N PHE A 347 1.87 10.30 8.35
CA PHE A 347 2.45 11.54 8.85
C PHE A 347 3.94 11.63 8.53
N TYR A 348 4.39 12.83 8.15
CA TYR A 348 5.76 13.10 7.72
C TYR A 348 6.32 14.38 8.35
N GLN A 349 7.61 14.34 8.67
CA GLN A 349 8.42 15.50 9.00
C GLN A 349 9.58 15.61 8.00
N GLY A 350 9.45 16.51 7.02
CA GLY A 350 10.36 16.53 5.87
C GLY A 350 10.30 15.19 5.13
N GLU A 351 11.44 14.52 4.99
CA GLU A 351 11.52 13.20 4.36
C GLU A 351 11.20 12.04 5.30
N ARG A 352 11.15 12.28 6.62
CA ARG A 352 10.94 11.23 7.62
C ARG A 352 9.46 10.87 7.73
N CYS A 353 9.15 9.60 7.52
CA CYS A 353 7.85 9.03 7.86
C CYS A 353 7.80 8.82 9.38
N LEU A 354 6.86 9.46 10.06
CA LEU A 354 6.66 9.34 11.50
C LEU A 354 5.87 8.07 11.84
N GLY A 355 4.92 7.72 10.97
CA GLY A 355 3.94 6.65 11.20
C GLY A 355 2.61 6.99 10.57
N GLY A 356 1.55 6.32 10.98
CA GLY A 356 0.20 6.66 10.55
C GLY A 356 -0.88 5.84 11.25
N ALA A 357 -2.11 6.04 10.80
CA ALA A 357 -3.28 5.46 11.43
C ALA A 357 -4.39 5.22 10.40
N VAL A 358 -5.30 4.30 10.71
CA VAL A 358 -6.52 4.11 9.92
C VAL A 358 -7.47 5.29 10.16
N ILE A 359 -8.02 5.84 9.08
CA ILE A 359 -9.01 6.90 9.11
C ILE A 359 -10.35 6.27 9.51
N GLU A 360 -10.95 6.73 10.60
CA GLU A 360 -12.25 6.24 11.07
C GLU A 360 -13.39 7.10 10.56
N ARG A 361 -13.18 8.43 10.56
CA ARG A 361 -14.16 9.39 10.04
C ARG A 361 -13.50 10.67 9.58
N ALA A 362 -14.11 11.31 8.59
CA ALA A 362 -13.77 12.66 8.18
C ALA A 362 -14.81 13.65 8.73
N ALA A 363 -14.41 14.89 8.98
CA ALA A 363 -15.27 15.94 9.50
C ALA A 363 -15.02 17.27 8.76
N PRO A 364 -16.06 18.14 8.68
CA PRO A 364 -15.93 19.47 8.12
C PRO A 364 -14.73 20.24 8.64
#